data_AF-A0A661ZHY1-F1
#
_entry.id   AF-A0A661ZHY1-F1
#
_cell.length_a   1.000
_cell.length_b   1.000
_cell.length_c   1.000
_cell.angle_alpha   90.00
_cell.angle_beta   90.00
_cell.angle_gamma   90.00
#
_symmetry.space_group_name_H-M   'P 1'
#
loop_
_entity.id
_entity.type
_entity.pdbx_description
1 polymer ?
#
loop_
_entity_poly.entity_id
_entity_poly.type
_entity_poly.pdbx_seq_one_letter_code
_entity_poly.pdbx_strand_id
1 'polypeptide(L)'
;MKNKIFLILTGFVFIFISSCTKDFDAINTNPNNPDSAPIENVFAYTIKSVSSCFGTTEMETAAGYVGHVTKGKYTDITTYTSPPSSGVWNVIYRTTASNANFVISEAKKTENFNLLGATMVLKVYVMQLATDIYGKVPYTEAGLGNDGIIYPAYDTEQAIYYDMLAKLDTANDLLINNPQNGNFEDGDLLYEGNITKWKKFCNSLHLRLAIRISNIDENKASSEISKIID
;
A
#
# COMPACT_ATOMS: atom_id res chain seq x y z
N MET A 1 35.20 17.16 -60.15
CA MET A 1 35.11 17.51 -58.70
C MET A 1 33.71 17.33 -58.14
N LYS A 2 32.64 17.79 -58.81
CA LYS A 2 31.24 17.63 -58.35
C LYS A 2 30.83 16.17 -58.04
N ASN A 3 31.25 15.21 -58.86
CA ASN A 3 30.93 13.79 -58.63
C ASN A 3 31.66 13.17 -57.42
N LYS A 4 32.84 13.71 -57.06
CA LYS A 4 33.58 13.27 -55.86
C LYS A 4 32.94 13.83 -54.58
N ILE A 5 32.43 15.06 -54.64
CA ILE A 5 31.67 15.69 -53.54
C ILE A 5 30.34 14.95 -53.31
N PHE A 6 29.64 14.54 -54.38
CA PHE A 6 28.41 13.75 -54.27
C PHE A 6 28.66 12.37 -53.63
N LEU A 7 29.73 11.67 -54.02
CA LEU A 7 30.14 10.39 -53.41
C LEU A 7 30.51 10.53 -51.93
N ILE A 8 31.19 11.63 -51.55
CA ILE A 8 31.52 11.92 -50.14
C ILE A 8 30.26 12.23 -49.34
N LEU A 9 29.34 13.04 -49.86
CA LEU A 9 28.05 13.35 -49.22
C LEU A 9 27.16 12.10 -49.06
N THR A 10 27.11 11.24 -50.07
CA THR A 10 26.32 9.99 -50.03
C THR A 10 26.91 9.01 -49.01
N GLY A 11 28.25 8.92 -48.93
CA GLY A 11 28.94 8.13 -47.90
C GLY A 11 28.74 8.67 -46.49
N PHE A 12 28.69 9.99 -46.32
CA PHE A 12 28.47 10.64 -45.01
C PHE A 12 27.05 10.42 -44.49
N VAL A 13 26.04 10.40 -45.36
CA VAL A 13 24.64 10.10 -45.00
C VAL A 13 24.49 8.65 -44.53
N PHE A 14 25.20 7.69 -45.11
CA PHE A 14 25.16 6.28 -44.68
C PHE A 14 25.73 6.04 -43.26
N ILE A 15 26.66 6.89 -42.79
CA ILE A 15 27.24 6.79 -41.44
C ILE A 15 26.21 7.13 -40.34
N PHE A 16 25.21 7.97 -40.64
CA PHE A 16 24.16 8.33 -39.67
C PHE A 16 23.06 7.29 -39.53
N ILE A 17 22.89 6.39 -40.51
CA ILE A 17 21.83 5.36 -40.49
C ILE A 17 22.25 4.14 -39.64
N SER A 18 23.55 3.96 -39.37
CA SER A 18 24.06 2.90 -38.50
C SER A 18 24.04 3.23 -37.00
N SER A 19 23.60 4.44 -36.61
CA SER A 19 23.59 4.92 -35.22
C SER A 19 22.27 4.64 -34.48
N CYS A 20 21.35 3.87 -35.06
CA CYS A 20 20.11 3.49 -34.39
C CYS A 20 20.37 2.47 -33.28
N THR A 21 20.51 2.97 -32.04
CA THR A 21 19.98 2.41 -30.77
C THR A 21 19.94 0.89 -30.59
N LYS A 22 20.98 0.14 -31.02
CA LYS A 22 20.97 -1.33 -30.93
C LYS A 22 20.81 -1.86 -29.50
N ASP A 23 21.24 -1.09 -28.51
CA ASP A 23 21.23 -1.46 -27.10
C ASP A 23 20.49 -0.45 -26.22
N PHE A 24 19.57 0.35 -26.79
CA PHE A 24 18.89 1.40 -26.00
C PHE A 24 18.10 0.82 -24.82
N ASP A 25 17.42 -0.31 -25.02
CA ASP A 25 16.71 -0.98 -23.94
C ASP A 25 17.70 -1.54 -22.90
N ALA A 26 18.82 -2.14 -23.32
CA ALA A 26 19.82 -2.66 -22.39
C ALA A 26 20.58 -1.56 -21.61
N ILE A 27 20.82 -0.40 -22.22
CA ILE A 27 21.47 0.76 -21.59
C ILE A 27 20.52 1.44 -20.59
N ASN A 28 19.21 1.45 -20.86
CA ASN A 28 18.21 2.08 -20.01
C ASN A 28 17.51 1.13 -19.04
N THR A 29 17.71 -0.18 -19.17
CA THR A 29 17.27 -1.18 -18.19
C THR A 29 18.32 -1.25 -17.09
N ASN A 30 17.96 -0.77 -15.90
CA ASN A 30 18.85 -0.83 -14.74
C ASN A 30 19.04 -2.30 -14.33
N PRO A 31 20.24 -2.90 -14.49
CA PRO A 31 20.47 -4.32 -14.19
C PRO A 31 20.37 -4.63 -12.68
N ASN A 32 20.31 -3.59 -11.84
CA ASN A 32 20.15 -3.72 -10.39
C ASN A 32 18.69 -3.55 -9.93
N ASN A 33 17.76 -3.26 -10.84
CA ASN A 33 16.34 -3.20 -10.54
C ASN A 33 15.69 -4.53 -10.98
N PRO A 34 15.22 -5.38 -10.05
CA PRO A 34 14.65 -6.67 -10.44
C PRO A 34 13.40 -6.46 -11.29
N ASP A 35 13.33 -7.14 -12.44
CA ASP A 35 12.15 -7.11 -13.33
C ASP A 35 10.91 -7.75 -12.67
N SER A 36 11.13 -8.60 -11.66
CA SER A 36 10.08 -9.20 -10.85
C SER A 36 10.62 -9.49 -9.43
N ALA A 37 9.80 -9.27 -8.41
CA ALA A 37 10.09 -9.67 -7.04
C ALA A 37 9.12 -10.80 -6.61
N PRO A 38 9.59 -11.81 -5.85
CA PRO A 38 8.70 -12.80 -5.25
C PRO A 38 7.59 -12.13 -4.43
N ILE A 39 6.35 -12.59 -4.61
CA ILE A 39 5.16 -11.97 -4.02
C ILE A 39 5.24 -11.94 -2.48
N GLU A 40 5.81 -12.98 -1.88
CA GLU A 40 6.03 -13.14 -0.44
C GLU A 40 7.02 -12.09 0.09
N ASN A 41 8.08 -11.79 -0.66
CA ASN A 41 9.05 -10.75 -0.29
C ASN A 41 8.43 -9.35 -0.34
N VAL A 42 7.56 -9.09 -1.32
CA VAL A 42 6.83 -7.82 -1.41
C VAL A 42 5.86 -7.68 -0.24
N PHE A 43 5.16 -8.76 0.12
CA PHE A 43 4.29 -8.78 1.29
C PHE A 43 5.06 -8.55 2.60
N ALA A 44 6.16 -9.28 2.81
CA ALA A 44 7.04 -9.13 3.98
C ALA A 44 7.59 -7.70 4.10
N TYR A 45 8.08 -7.14 2.99
CA TYR A 45 8.57 -5.75 2.97
C TYR A 45 7.46 -4.75 3.31
N THR A 46 6.23 -5.01 2.86
CA THR A 46 5.07 -4.17 3.16
C THR A 46 4.77 -4.17 4.66
N ILE A 47 4.70 -5.35 5.29
CA ILE A 47 4.53 -5.48 6.76
C ILE A 47 5.65 -4.75 7.50
N LYS A 48 6.91 -5.02 7.15
CA LYS A 48 8.07 -4.38 7.78
C LYS A 48 8.00 -2.87 7.70
N SER A 49 7.61 -2.31 6.55
CA SER A 49 7.57 -0.86 6.34
C SER A 49 6.50 -0.19 7.19
N VAL A 50 5.32 -0.80 7.29
CA VAL A 50 4.24 -0.35 8.17
C VAL A 50 4.70 -0.40 9.63
N SER A 51 5.23 -1.54 10.08
CA SER A 51 5.71 -1.69 11.46
C SER A 51 6.83 -0.71 11.82
N SER A 52 7.75 -0.44 10.90
CA SER A 52 8.86 0.49 11.14
C SER A 52 8.36 1.93 11.31
N CYS A 53 7.41 2.36 10.45
CA CYS A 53 6.88 3.72 10.48
C CYS A 53 5.99 3.98 11.71
N PHE A 54 5.01 3.11 11.94
CA PHE A 54 4.02 3.32 13.00
C PHE A 54 4.43 2.76 14.36
N GLY A 55 5.41 1.85 14.40
CA GLY A 55 5.99 1.36 15.66
C GLY A 55 7.08 2.27 16.26
N THR A 56 7.53 3.29 15.52
CA THR A 56 8.55 4.23 15.99
C THR A 56 8.07 5.67 15.87
N THR A 57 8.29 6.31 14.72
CA THR A 57 8.09 7.74 14.48
C THR A 57 6.67 8.19 14.83
N GLU A 58 5.65 7.46 14.40
CA GLU A 58 4.28 7.93 14.63
C GLU A 58 3.66 7.53 15.96
N MET A 59 4.21 6.50 16.61
CA MET A 59 3.85 6.26 18.00
C MET A 59 4.28 7.45 18.86
N GLU A 60 5.42 8.07 18.57
CA GLU A 60 5.89 9.27 19.28
C GLU A 60 4.99 10.49 19.02
N THR A 61 4.61 10.75 17.76
CA THR A 61 3.70 11.85 17.40
C THR A 61 2.37 11.70 18.11
N ALA A 62 1.67 10.57 17.94
CA ALA A 62 0.37 10.36 18.56
C ALA A 62 0.45 10.41 20.10
N ALA A 63 1.47 9.78 20.70
CA ALA A 63 1.67 9.80 22.15
C ALA A 63 1.96 11.20 22.69
N GLY A 64 2.67 12.05 21.93
CA GLY A 64 2.92 13.43 22.28
C GLY A 64 1.66 14.29 22.23
N TYR A 65 0.84 14.15 21.19
CA TYR A 65 -0.42 14.89 21.04
C TYR A 65 -1.42 14.60 22.16
N VAL A 66 -1.51 13.33 22.61
CA VAL A 66 -2.40 12.91 23.71
C VAL A 66 -1.78 13.05 25.11
N GLY A 67 -0.55 13.56 25.21
CA GLY A 67 0.12 13.83 26.48
C GLY A 67 0.67 12.61 27.23
N HIS A 68 0.80 11.46 26.58
CA HIS A 68 1.44 10.27 27.17
C HIS A 68 2.95 10.43 27.31
N VAL A 69 3.58 11.16 26.39
CA VAL A 69 5.03 11.45 26.39
C VAL A 69 5.27 12.93 26.16
N THR A 70 6.39 13.44 26.66
CA THR A 70 6.88 14.79 26.36
C THR A 70 8.32 14.73 25.90
N LYS A 71 8.71 15.64 25.02
CA LYS A 71 10.07 15.71 24.48
C LYS A 71 10.88 16.74 25.25
N GLY A 72 12.08 16.35 25.71
CA GLY A 72 13.03 17.29 26.35
C GLY A 72 13.73 18.22 25.35
N LYS A 73 13.74 17.88 24.06
CA LYS A 73 14.25 18.66 22.92
C LYS A 73 13.31 18.43 21.73
N TYR A 74 13.17 19.42 20.85
CA TYR A 74 12.17 19.39 19.76
C TYR A 74 10.75 19.24 20.33
N THR A 75 10.28 20.28 21.03
CA THR A 75 8.97 20.32 21.72
C THR A 75 7.81 20.63 20.77
N ASP A 76 8.04 20.56 19.47
CA ASP A 76 7.10 20.94 18.42
C ASP A 76 5.82 20.10 18.44
N ILE A 77 5.94 18.81 18.76
CA ILE A 77 4.78 17.91 18.95
C ILE A 77 3.95 18.33 20.17
N THR A 78 4.60 18.66 21.29
CA THR A 78 3.94 19.06 22.55
C THR A 78 3.40 20.49 22.54
N THR A 79 3.86 21.30 21.58
CA THR A 79 3.38 22.67 21.35
C THR A 79 2.45 22.76 20.15
N TYR A 80 2.13 21.63 19.51
CA TYR A 80 1.24 21.53 18.34
C TYR A 80 1.68 22.39 17.15
N THR A 81 3.00 22.55 16.98
CA THR A 81 3.59 23.40 15.93
C THR A 81 4.17 22.60 14.76
N SER A 82 4.10 21.27 14.81
CA SER A 82 4.60 20.39 13.76
C SER A 82 3.50 19.49 13.18
N PRO A 83 3.32 19.50 11.84
CA PRO A 83 2.40 18.58 11.18
C PRO A 83 2.94 17.14 11.19
N PRO A 84 2.10 16.13 10.90
CA PRO A 84 2.55 14.75 10.70
C PRO A 84 3.68 14.65 9.67
N SER A 85 4.60 13.70 9.87
CA SER A 85 5.78 13.59 9.01
C SER A 85 5.39 13.21 7.57
N SER A 86 6.07 13.79 6.57
CA SER A 86 5.93 13.34 5.17
C SER A 86 6.38 11.89 4.96
N GLY A 87 7.12 11.33 5.93
CA GLY A 87 7.50 9.92 5.98
C GLY A 87 6.28 9.00 6.03
N VAL A 88 5.25 9.36 6.81
CA VAL A 88 3.99 8.60 6.91
C VAL A 88 3.32 8.49 5.56
N TRP A 89 3.12 9.64 4.90
CA TRP A 89 2.47 9.68 3.60
C TRP A 89 3.19 8.80 2.58
N ASN A 90 4.53 8.87 2.57
CA ASN A 90 5.34 8.05 1.69
C ASN A 90 5.20 6.55 1.98
N VAL A 91 5.22 6.14 3.25
CA VAL A 91 5.04 4.72 3.62
C VAL A 91 3.62 4.25 3.25
N ILE A 92 2.59 5.05 3.53
CA ILE A 92 1.20 4.72 3.16
C ILE A 92 1.06 4.50 1.65
N TYR A 93 1.51 5.45 0.82
CA TYR A 93 1.21 5.42 -0.61
C TYR A 93 2.29 4.80 -1.48
N ARG A 94 3.54 5.27 -1.33
CA ARG A 94 4.65 4.82 -2.21
C ARG A 94 5.05 3.39 -1.89
N THR A 95 4.92 2.97 -0.63
CA THR A 95 5.26 1.61 -0.22
C THR A 95 3.99 0.75 -0.11
N THR A 96 3.12 1.02 0.85
CA THR A 96 2.09 0.05 1.21
C THR A 96 0.96 -0.05 0.21
N ALA A 97 0.35 1.06 -0.22
CA ALA A 97 -0.77 1.00 -1.16
C ALA A 97 -0.35 0.38 -2.51
N SER A 98 0.80 0.80 -3.05
CA SER A 98 1.36 0.26 -4.29
C SER A 98 1.69 -1.24 -4.17
N ASN A 99 2.42 -1.65 -3.14
CA ASN A 99 2.80 -3.05 -2.96
C ASN A 99 1.59 -3.94 -2.66
N ALA A 100 0.63 -3.45 -1.86
CA ALA A 100 -0.59 -4.19 -1.58
C ALA A 100 -1.43 -4.39 -2.85
N ASN A 101 -1.51 -3.40 -3.74
CA ASN A 101 -2.18 -3.56 -5.05
C ASN A 101 -1.52 -4.65 -5.90
N PHE A 102 -0.18 -4.65 -5.96
CA PHE A 102 0.58 -5.68 -6.66
C PHE A 102 0.30 -7.07 -6.07
N VAL A 103 0.46 -7.24 -4.75
CA VAL A 103 0.23 -8.54 -4.08
C VAL A 103 -1.22 -9.00 -4.24
N ILE A 104 -2.20 -8.10 -4.12
CA ILE A 104 -3.61 -8.42 -4.36
C ILE A 104 -3.84 -8.91 -5.80
N SER A 105 -3.23 -8.25 -6.78
CA SER A 105 -3.36 -8.63 -8.19
C SER A 105 -2.75 -10.00 -8.46
N GLU A 106 -1.54 -10.24 -7.99
CA GLU A 106 -0.83 -11.52 -8.19
C GLU A 106 -1.47 -12.67 -7.41
N ALA A 107 -1.89 -12.43 -6.16
CA ALA A 107 -2.57 -13.45 -5.34
C ALA A 107 -3.93 -13.87 -5.94
N LYS A 108 -4.63 -12.97 -6.64
CA LYS A 108 -5.83 -13.32 -7.40
C LYS A 108 -5.53 -14.23 -8.58
N LYS A 109 -4.44 -13.96 -9.32
CA LYS A 109 -4.04 -14.78 -10.49
C LYS A 109 -3.63 -16.20 -10.09
N THR A 110 -3.01 -16.34 -8.93
CA THR A 110 -2.54 -17.63 -8.38
C THR A 110 -3.55 -18.30 -7.45
N GLU A 111 -4.73 -17.70 -7.28
CA GLU A 111 -5.78 -18.17 -6.36
C GLU A 111 -5.29 -18.37 -4.92
N ASN A 112 -4.27 -17.61 -4.49
CA ASN A 112 -3.79 -17.59 -3.12
C ASN A 112 -4.70 -16.70 -2.26
N PHE A 113 -5.87 -17.23 -1.91
CA PHE A 113 -6.90 -16.49 -1.18
C PHE A 113 -6.48 -16.09 0.25
N ASN A 114 -5.58 -16.86 0.86
CA ASN A 114 -5.04 -16.54 2.18
C ASN A 114 -4.18 -15.27 2.13
N LEU A 115 -3.22 -15.21 1.21
CA LEU A 115 -2.38 -14.02 1.01
C LEU A 115 -3.21 -12.83 0.53
N LEU A 116 -4.20 -13.06 -0.33
CA LEU A 116 -5.12 -12.03 -0.78
C LEU A 116 -5.88 -11.42 0.40
N GLY A 117 -6.52 -12.24 1.23
CA GLY A 117 -7.25 -11.81 2.42
C GLY A 117 -6.35 -11.06 3.42
N ALA A 118 -5.18 -11.62 3.74
CA ALA A 118 -4.21 -11.00 4.65
C ALA A 118 -3.72 -9.63 4.13
N THR A 119 -3.46 -9.52 2.82
CA THR A 119 -3.04 -8.26 2.19
C THR A 119 -4.16 -7.23 2.18
N MET A 120 -5.41 -7.65 1.95
CA MET A 120 -6.58 -6.76 2.06
C MET A 120 -6.73 -6.19 3.47
N VAL A 121 -6.59 -7.03 4.51
CA VAL A 121 -6.63 -6.59 5.91
C VAL A 121 -5.52 -5.57 6.20
N LEU A 122 -4.28 -5.85 5.76
CA LEU A 122 -3.15 -4.94 5.95
C LEU A 122 -3.38 -3.60 5.23
N LYS A 123 -3.88 -3.63 4.00
CA LYS A 123 -4.19 -2.41 3.23
C LYS A 123 -5.28 -1.58 3.94
N VAL A 124 -6.34 -2.22 4.44
CA VAL A 124 -7.38 -1.53 5.20
C VAL A 124 -6.80 -0.87 6.45
N TYR A 125 -5.96 -1.57 7.22
CA TYR A 125 -5.32 -1.00 8.40
C TYR A 125 -4.52 0.27 8.08
N VAL A 126 -3.75 0.26 7.00
CA VAL A 126 -2.93 1.42 6.61
C VAL A 126 -3.77 2.56 6.05
N MET A 127 -4.83 2.26 5.30
CA MET A 127 -5.75 3.29 4.81
C MET A 127 -6.59 3.91 5.92
N GLN A 128 -6.93 3.14 6.97
CA GLN A 128 -7.50 3.70 8.19
C GLN A 128 -6.56 4.74 8.79
N LEU A 129 -5.26 4.42 8.95
CA LEU A 129 -4.28 5.38 9.45
C LEU A 129 -4.18 6.63 8.56
N ALA A 130 -4.29 6.48 7.25
CA ALA A 130 -4.27 7.60 6.31
C ALA A 130 -5.43 8.57 6.58
N THR A 131 -6.67 8.06 6.61
CA THR A 131 -7.85 8.91 6.80
C THR A 131 -7.96 9.45 8.23
N ASP A 132 -7.51 8.69 9.24
CA ASP A 132 -7.51 9.14 10.65
C ASP A 132 -6.54 10.31 10.89
N ILE A 133 -5.47 10.40 10.10
CA ILE A 133 -4.47 11.48 10.23
C ILE A 133 -4.84 12.69 9.36
N TYR A 134 -5.32 12.47 8.13
CA TYR A 134 -5.43 13.53 7.12
C TYR A 134 -6.88 13.86 6.68
N GLY A 135 -7.87 13.08 7.11
CA GLY A 135 -9.25 13.19 6.64
C GLY A 135 -9.40 12.66 5.21
N LYS A 136 -9.86 13.50 4.28
CA LYS A 136 -10.00 13.09 2.88
C LYS A 136 -8.63 12.78 2.27
N VAL A 137 -8.51 11.64 1.60
CA VAL A 137 -7.24 11.17 1.02
C VAL A 137 -7.46 10.34 -0.23
N PRO A 138 -6.44 10.14 -1.09
CA PRO A 138 -6.49 9.15 -2.15
C PRO A 138 -6.78 7.76 -1.61
N TYR A 139 -7.81 7.08 -2.10
CA TYR A 139 -8.17 5.76 -1.57
C TYR A 139 -8.54 4.75 -2.66
N THR A 140 -9.63 4.99 -3.39
CA THR A 140 -10.07 4.11 -4.49
C THR A 140 -9.04 4.07 -5.62
N GLU A 141 -8.42 5.21 -5.93
CA GLU A 141 -7.41 5.36 -6.98
C GLU A 141 -5.97 5.24 -6.46
N ALA A 142 -5.77 4.98 -5.16
CA ALA A 142 -4.45 4.96 -4.55
C ALA A 142 -3.59 3.78 -5.04
N GLY A 143 -2.37 4.10 -5.47
CA GLY A 143 -1.37 3.11 -5.89
C GLY A 143 -1.65 2.49 -7.27
N LEU A 144 -2.44 3.15 -8.12
CA LEU A 144 -2.77 2.70 -9.48
C LEU A 144 -1.95 3.43 -10.57
N GLY A 145 -0.72 3.84 -10.23
CA GLY A 145 0.16 4.56 -11.16
C GLY A 145 0.52 3.73 -12.40
N ASN A 146 0.67 2.41 -12.25
CA ASN A 146 0.90 1.49 -13.37
C ASN A 146 -0.30 1.37 -14.30
N ASP A 147 -1.51 1.69 -13.81
CA ASP A 147 -2.75 1.73 -14.59
C ASP A 147 -3.01 3.13 -15.20
N GLY A 148 -2.03 4.03 -15.10
CA GLY A 148 -2.07 5.38 -15.67
C GLY A 148 -2.63 6.46 -14.74
N ILE A 149 -3.04 6.13 -13.52
CA ILE A 149 -3.58 7.11 -12.57
C ILE A 149 -2.43 7.74 -11.77
N ILE A 150 -1.92 8.86 -12.28
CA ILE A 150 -0.82 9.62 -11.67
C ILE A 150 -1.29 10.80 -10.79
N TYR A 151 -2.57 11.16 -10.86
CA TYR A 151 -3.21 12.19 -10.03
C TYR A 151 -4.49 11.63 -9.40
N PRO A 152 -4.38 10.78 -8.37
CA PRO A 152 -5.54 10.12 -7.79
C PRO A 152 -6.46 11.12 -7.07
N ALA A 153 -7.77 10.94 -7.25
CA ALA A 153 -8.79 11.72 -6.56
C ALA A 153 -8.81 11.42 -5.05
N TYR A 154 -9.27 12.41 -4.27
CA TYR A 154 -9.39 12.31 -2.82
C TYR A 154 -10.80 11.90 -2.46
N ASP A 155 -10.93 10.76 -1.79
CA ASP A 155 -12.21 10.24 -1.33
C ASP A 155 -12.59 10.84 0.01
N THR A 156 -13.90 10.92 0.28
CA THR A 156 -14.39 11.38 1.59
C THR A 156 -14.14 10.34 2.67
N GLU A 157 -13.84 10.76 3.89
CA GLU A 157 -13.64 9.87 5.04
C GLU A 157 -14.81 8.90 5.25
N GLN A 158 -16.07 9.35 5.11
CA GLN A 158 -17.26 8.47 5.21
C GLN A 158 -17.23 7.34 4.17
N ALA A 159 -16.99 7.67 2.89
CA ALA A 159 -16.90 6.68 1.81
C ALA A 159 -15.74 5.69 2.05
N ILE A 160 -14.59 6.19 2.52
CA ILE A 160 -13.42 5.36 2.85
C ILE A 160 -13.79 4.37 3.96
N TYR A 161 -14.39 4.82 5.05
CA TYR A 161 -14.79 3.96 6.17
C TYR A 161 -15.79 2.88 5.77
N TYR A 162 -16.80 3.23 4.98
CA TYR A 162 -17.81 2.26 4.56
C TYR A 162 -17.23 1.20 3.62
N ASP A 163 -16.34 1.61 2.72
CA ASP A 163 -15.68 0.67 1.81
C ASP A 163 -14.64 -0.20 2.54
N MET A 164 -13.94 0.33 3.55
CA MET A 164 -13.06 -0.47 4.41
C MET A 164 -13.82 -1.58 5.15
N LEU A 165 -15.01 -1.29 5.69
CA LEU A 165 -15.86 -2.30 6.34
C LEU A 165 -16.27 -3.40 5.35
N ALA A 166 -16.71 -3.04 4.15
CA ALA A 166 -17.07 -4.01 3.10
C ALA A 166 -15.87 -4.85 2.62
N LYS A 167 -14.67 -4.25 2.56
CA LYS A 167 -13.44 -4.96 2.23
C LYS A 167 -13.01 -5.92 3.33
N LEU A 168 -13.28 -5.62 4.60
CA LEU A 168 -13.02 -6.54 5.70
C LEU A 168 -14.00 -7.72 5.70
N ASP A 169 -15.28 -7.51 5.38
CA ASP A 169 -16.22 -8.62 5.12
C ASP A 169 -15.67 -9.55 4.04
N THR A 170 -15.27 -8.99 2.89
CA THR A 170 -14.69 -9.76 1.78
C THR A 170 -13.40 -10.48 2.19
N ALA A 171 -12.51 -9.82 2.91
CA ALA A 171 -11.26 -10.43 3.37
C ALA A 171 -11.51 -11.58 4.35
N ASN A 172 -12.47 -11.42 5.26
CA ASN A 172 -12.85 -12.47 6.19
C ASN A 172 -13.44 -13.68 5.46
N ASP A 173 -14.30 -13.48 4.46
CA ASP A 173 -14.85 -14.55 3.63
C ASP A 173 -13.75 -15.32 2.87
N LEU A 174 -12.76 -14.61 2.33
CA LEU A 174 -11.59 -15.23 1.69
C LEU A 174 -10.81 -16.11 2.68
N LEU A 175 -10.59 -15.64 3.91
CA LEU A 175 -9.87 -16.36 4.96
C LEU A 175 -10.67 -17.53 5.59
N ILE A 176 -12.01 -17.55 5.45
CA ILE A 176 -12.88 -18.59 6.02
C ILE A 176 -13.21 -19.67 5.00
N ASN A 177 -13.72 -19.27 3.83
CA ASN A 177 -14.45 -20.16 2.93
C ASN A 177 -13.57 -20.75 1.83
N ASN A 178 -12.32 -20.29 1.69
CA ASN A 178 -11.42 -20.71 0.62
C ASN A 178 -10.06 -21.20 1.15
N PRO A 179 -10.02 -22.25 2.00
CA PRO A 179 -8.76 -22.84 2.46
C PRO A 179 -8.12 -23.66 1.34
N GLN A 180 -7.58 -22.99 0.31
CA GLN A 180 -6.72 -23.60 -0.71
C GLN A 180 -5.30 -23.02 -0.61
N ASN A 181 -4.34 -23.91 -0.85
CA ASN A 181 -2.93 -23.80 -0.50
C ASN A 181 -2.19 -22.75 -1.34
N GLY A 182 -2.06 -21.55 -0.81
CA GLY A 182 -0.92 -20.69 -1.13
C GLY A 182 -0.09 -20.55 0.12
N ASN A 183 1.08 -21.20 0.17
CA ASN A 183 2.03 -20.95 1.24
C ASN A 183 2.50 -19.49 1.12
N PHE A 184 2.23 -18.67 2.11
CA PHE A 184 2.79 -17.32 2.25
C PHE A 184 3.48 -17.15 3.62
N GLU A 185 3.70 -18.25 4.34
CA GLU A 185 4.29 -18.29 5.69
C GLU A 185 5.65 -17.57 5.67
N ASP A 186 6.46 -17.82 4.66
CA ASP A 186 7.80 -17.21 4.48
C ASP A 186 7.73 -15.67 4.33
N GLY A 187 6.61 -15.14 3.82
CA GLY A 187 6.37 -13.71 3.67
C GLY A 187 5.63 -13.06 4.85
N ASP A 188 5.02 -13.86 5.72
CA ASP A 188 4.19 -13.37 6.82
C ASP A 188 5.00 -13.17 8.11
N LEU A 189 5.52 -11.96 8.25
CA LEU A 189 6.30 -11.56 9.43
C LEU A 189 5.45 -11.34 10.70
N LEU A 190 4.11 -11.38 10.63
CA LEU A 190 3.24 -11.15 11.79
C LEU A 190 2.77 -12.45 12.43
N TYR A 191 2.30 -13.38 11.61
CA TYR A 191 1.59 -14.57 12.09
C TYR A 191 2.10 -15.87 11.51
N GLU A 192 3.18 -15.86 10.73
CA GLU A 192 3.80 -17.07 10.17
C GLU A 192 2.75 -17.92 9.41
N GLY A 193 1.89 -17.25 8.64
CA GLY A 193 0.79 -17.83 7.86
C GLY A 193 -0.39 -18.36 8.68
N ASN A 194 -0.42 -18.11 10.00
CA ASN A 194 -1.53 -18.54 10.85
C ASN A 194 -2.83 -17.79 10.53
N ILE A 195 -3.67 -18.40 9.71
CA ILE A 195 -4.97 -17.86 9.25
C ILE A 195 -5.91 -17.55 10.42
N THR A 196 -5.86 -18.34 11.50
CA THR A 196 -6.69 -18.06 12.67
C THR A 196 -6.33 -16.72 13.31
N LYS A 197 -5.05 -16.35 13.35
CA LYS A 197 -4.61 -15.03 13.82
C LYS A 197 -4.98 -13.91 12.85
N TRP A 198 -4.87 -14.14 11.55
CA TRP A 198 -5.33 -13.17 10.53
C TRP A 198 -6.84 -12.90 10.60
N LYS A 199 -7.67 -13.93 10.79
CA LYS A 199 -9.12 -13.77 11.03
C LYS A 199 -9.39 -12.93 12.28
N LYS A 200 -8.68 -13.22 13.38
CA LYS A 200 -8.79 -12.41 14.61
C LYS A 200 -8.40 -10.97 14.37
N PHE A 201 -7.35 -10.71 13.60
CA PHE A 201 -6.95 -9.35 13.25
C PHE A 201 -8.00 -8.65 12.37
N CYS A 202 -8.51 -9.34 11.35
CA CYS A 202 -9.59 -8.84 10.48
C CYS A 202 -10.81 -8.41 11.30
N ASN A 203 -11.33 -9.29 12.16
CA ASN A 203 -12.51 -9.00 12.99
C ASN A 203 -12.25 -7.90 14.02
N SER A 204 -11.04 -7.87 14.61
CA SER A 204 -10.67 -6.80 15.55
C SER A 204 -10.59 -5.44 14.87
N LEU A 205 -10.07 -5.41 13.64
CA LEU A 205 -10.02 -4.19 12.84
C LEU A 205 -11.43 -3.76 12.42
N HIS A 206 -12.29 -4.70 12.01
CA HIS A 206 -13.69 -4.44 11.69
C HIS A 206 -14.41 -3.78 12.86
N LEU A 207 -14.29 -4.40 14.04
CA LEU A 207 -14.88 -3.87 15.27
C LEU A 207 -14.35 -2.46 15.58
N ARG A 208 -13.05 -2.22 15.42
CA ARG A 208 -12.44 -0.89 15.61
C ARG A 208 -13.04 0.14 14.67
N LEU A 209 -13.18 -0.18 13.37
CA LEU A 209 -13.74 0.74 12.38
C LEU A 209 -15.23 1.03 12.68
N ALA A 210 -16.00 0.01 13.04
CA ALA A 210 -17.40 0.16 13.40
C ALA A 210 -17.59 1.05 14.65
N ILE A 211 -16.76 0.86 15.69
CA ILE A 211 -16.78 1.73 16.87
C ILE A 211 -16.38 3.16 16.52
N ARG A 212 -15.42 3.36 15.60
CA ARG A 212 -14.99 4.72 15.22
C ARG A 212 -16.15 5.54 14.65
N ILE A 213 -17.00 4.92 13.83
CA ILE A 213 -18.12 5.62 13.18
C ILE A 213 -19.37 5.75 14.07
N SER A 214 -19.38 5.19 15.28
CA SER A 214 -20.60 5.09 16.11
C SER A 214 -21.25 6.43 16.48
N ASN A 215 -20.45 7.47 16.68
CA ASN A 215 -20.95 8.81 17.00
C ASN A 215 -21.46 9.57 15.76
N ILE A 216 -21.21 9.06 14.55
CA ILE A 216 -21.59 9.70 13.28
C ILE A 216 -22.72 8.93 12.59
N ASP A 217 -22.67 7.60 12.62
CA ASP A 217 -23.68 6.69 12.07
C ASP A 217 -23.86 5.48 13.00
N GLU A 218 -24.65 5.69 14.05
CA GLU A 218 -24.94 4.67 15.06
C GLU A 218 -25.59 3.41 14.46
N ASN A 219 -26.50 3.59 13.50
CA ASN A 219 -27.21 2.48 12.86
C ASN A 219 -26.24 1.56 12.11
N LYS A 220 -25.36 2.14 11.29
CA LYS A 220 -24.34 1.34 10.59
C LYS A 220 -23.35 0.74 11.57
N ALA A 221 -22.85 1.51 12.54
CA ALA A 221 -21.95 1.00 13.56
C ALA A 221 -22.53 -0.24 14.27
N SER A 222 -23.78 -0.15 14.74
CA SER A 222 -24.46 -1.27 15.40
C SER A 222 -24.61 -2.47 14.48
N SER A 223 -25.01 -2.27 13.22
CA SER A 223 -25.12 -3.36 12.24
C SER A 223 -23.78 -4.05 11.97
N GLU A 224 -22.68 -3.31 11.89
CA GLU A 224 -21.35 -3.87 11.65
C GLU A 224 -20.79 -4.57 12.88
N ILE A 225 -21.06 -4.08 14.09
CA ILE A 225 -20.67 -4.72 15.34
C ILE A 225 -21.35 -6.08 15.49
N SER A 226 -22.66 -6.17 15.22
CA SER A 226 -23.42 -7.43 15.32
C SER A 226 -22.82 -8.56 14.47
N LYS A 227 -22.32 -8.26 13.26
CA LYS A 227 -21.66 -9.25 12.39
C LYS A 227 -20.45 -9.95 13.04
N ILE A 228 -19.85 -9.34 14.05
CA ILE A 228 -18.59 -9.81 14.66
C ILE A 228 -18.83 -10.54 15.99
N ILE A 229 -19.87 -10.16 16.73
CA ILE A 229 -20.13 -10.65 18.10
C ILE A 229 -21.13 -11.81 18.14
N ASP A 230 -21.94 -11.98 17.09
CA ASP A 230 -22.91 -13.07 16.92
C ASP A 230 -22.29 -14.28 16.19
#